data_AF-A0A537MZK8-F1
#
_entry.id   AF-A0A537MZK8-F1
#
_cell.length_a   1.000
_cell.length_b   1.000
_cell.length_c   1.000
_cell.angle_alpha   90.00
_cell.angle_beta   90.00
_cell.angle_gamma   90.00
#
_symmetry.space_group_name_H-M   'P 1'
#
loop_
_entity.id
_entity.type
_entity.pdbx_description
1 polymer ?
#
loop_
_entity_poly.entity_id
_entity_poly.type
_entity_poly.pdbx_seq_one_letter_code
_entity_poly.pdbx_strand_id
1 'polypeptide(L)'
;MSSFGHGWPWIGLGAAGLLFVLLTTNALRSDRSVTRWRDLAWLTWAAVFAYLVHQFEEHGIDAQDRLYAFRGFLCGEIGFGDPKTCPVPISFITTVNLAAVWIAGPLSAVLASRWPVIGLSFFAIPAANLLAHGVPALTLQAYNPGLVTAVALFLPLSLLAFAAAITRYHLGWRAVLATLFAGAVMHAILMGSLMSFVNGRLNLDTLLLLQIANPLLSALVVVGLSGRRVVRRFAT
;
A
#
# COMPACT_ATOMS: atom_id res chain seq x y z
N MET A 1 -28.98 3.64 -5.52
CA MET A 1 -28.06 2.48 -5.54
C MET A 1 -26.66 3.02 -5.33
N SER A 2 -25.93 2.59 -4.30
CA SER A 2 -24.53 3.00 -4.12
C SER A 2 -23.69 2.40 -5.24
N SER A 3 -22.95 3.24 -5.98
CA SER A 3 -22.05 2.76 -7.04
C SER A 3 -20.89 1.97 -6.42
N PHE A 4 -20.32 1.03 -7.19
CA PHE A 4 -19.16 0.23 -6.75
C PHE A 4 -18.03 1.12 -6.18
N GLY A 5 -17.81 2.30 -6.78
CA GLY A 5 -16.81 3.29 -6.35
C GLY A 5 -16.92 3.76 -4.90
N HIS A 6 -18.09 3.63 -4.25
CA HIS A 6 -18.30 3.94 -2.83
C HIS A 6 -18.51 2.67 -1.96
N GLY A 7 -18.85 1.54 -2.58
CA GLY A 7 -19.09 0.28 -1.87
C GLY A 7 -17.81 -0.54 -1.62
N TRP A 8 -16.83 -0.45 -2.51
CA TRP A 8 -15.60 -1.26 -2.44
C TRP A 8 -14.80 -1.15 -1.12
N PRO A 9 -14.74 -0.01 -0.40
CA PRO A 9 -14.00 0.08 0.85
C PRO A 9 -14.64 -0.78 1.96
N TRP A 10 -15.97 -0.88 1.95
CA TRP A 10 -16.72 -1.74 2.88
C TRP A 10 -16.52 -3.22 2.59
N ILE A 11 -16.44 -3.59 1.30
CA ILE A 11 -16.07 -4.95 0.89
C ILE A 11 -14.64 -5.24 1.35
N GLY A 12 -13.73 -4.26 1.24
CA GLY A 12 -12.36 -4.31 1.74
C GLY A 12 -12.30 -4.56 3.25
N LEU A 13 -13.11 -3.85 4.03
CA LEU A 13 -13.22 -4.07 5.47
C LEU A 13 -13.71 -5.48 5.80
N GLY A 14 -14.68 -6.02 5.05
CA GLY A 14 -15.12 -7.41 5.19
C GLY A 14 -13.99 -8.40 4.92
N ALA A 15 -13.21 -8.18 3.84
CA ALA A 15 -12.02 -8.99 3.53
C ALA A 15 -10.93 -8.85 4.61
N ALA A 16 -10.77 -7.66 5.19
CA ALA A 16 -9.87 -7.42 6.32
C ALA A 16 -10.29 -8.25 7.55
N GLY A 17 -11.60 -8.34 7.83
CA GLY A 17 -12.12 -9.20 8.90
C GLY A 17 -11.75 -10.68 8.72
N LEU A 18 -11.88 -11.21 7.50
CA LEU A 18 -11.43 -12.57 7.19
C LEU A 18 -9.93 -12.74 7.37
N LEU A 19 -9.12 -11.81 6.84
CA LEU A 19 -7.67 -11.85 7.00
C LEU A 19 -7.27 -11.76 8.47
N PHE A 20 -7.95 -10.94 9.28
CA PHE A 20 -7.70 -10.84 10.72
C PHE A 20 -7.85 -12.20 11.39
N VAL A 21 -8.97 -12.90 11.14
CA VAL A 21 -9.18 -14.26 11.66
C VAL A 21 -8.04 -15.18 11.23
N LEU A 22 -7.68 -15.20 9.95
CA LEU A 22 -6.58 -16.04 9.45
C LEU A 22 -5.23 -15.69 10.07
N LEU A 23 -4.94 -14.39 10.28
CA LEU A 23 -3.71 -13.88 10.89
C LEU A 23 -3.58 -14.25 12.36
N THR A 24 -4.69 -14.47 13.09
CA THR A 24 -4.65 -14.98 14.47
C THR A 24 -4.20 -16.44 14.54
N THR A 25 -4.41 -17.22 13.46
CA THR A 25 -4.00 -18.63 13.35
C THR A 25 -2.59 -18.81 12.76
N ASN A 26 -2.21 -20.07 12.47
CA ASN A 26 -0.97 -20.41 11.73
C ASN A 26 -1.20 -20.62 10.22
N ALA A 27 -2.38 -20.25 9.68
CA ALA A 27 -2.74 -20.50 8.28
C ALA A 27 -1.89 -19.71 7.27
N LEU A 28 -1.53 -18.46 7.61
CA LEU A 28 -0.80 -17.55 6.71
C LEU A 28 0.72 -17.51 6.97
N ARG A 29 1.23 -18.45 7.74
CA ARG A 29 2.65 -18.54 8.08
C ARG A 29 3.38 -19.45 7.10
N SER A 30 4.50 -18.97 6.57
CA SER A 30 5.40 -19.76 5.74
C SER A 30 6.37 -20.61 6.57
N ASP A 31 6.74 -20.15 7.78
CA ASP A 31 7.63 -20.88 8.68
C ASP A 31 7.08 -20.84 10.12
N ARG A 32 6.73 -22.02 10.63
CA ARG A 32 6.18 -22.20 11.99
C ARG A 32 7.26 -22.30 13.07
N SER A 33 8.53 -22.48 12.71
CA SER A 33 9.66 -22.62 13.65
C SER A 33 10.08 -21.32 14.31
N VAL A 34 9.70 -20.16 13.76
CA VAL A 34 10.01 -18.83 14.30
C VAL A 34 8.79 -18.13 14.87
N THR A 35 8.93 -16.89 15.35
CA THR A 35 7.77 -16.04 15.68
C THR A 35 7.15 -15.48 14.40
N ARG A 36 5.82 -15.31 14.34
CA ARG A 36 5.11 -14.71 13.18
C ARG A 36 5.63 -13.33 12.79
N TRP A 37 6.12 -12.56 13.77
CA TRP A 37 6.74 -11.23 13.60
C TRP A 37 8.08 -11.24 12.86
N ARG A 38 8.62 -12.43 12.56
CA ARG A 38 9.84 -12.63 11.76
C ARG A 38 9.54 -13.39 10.46
N ASP A 39 8.30 -13.77 10.19
CA ASP A 39 7.90 -14.47 8.98
C ASP A 39 7.41 -13.45 7.95
N LEU A 40 8.18 -13.25 6.87
CA LEU A 40 7.89 -12.19 5.90
C LEU A 40 6.62 -12.47 5.09
N ALA A 41 6.25 -13.74 4.88
CA ALA A 41 4.97 -14.06 4.24
C ALA A 41 3.80 -13.65 5.14
N TRP A 42 3.88 -13.97 6.43
CA TRP A 42 2.88 -13.54 7.42
C TRP A 42 2.82 -12.01 7.54
N LEU A 43 3.98 -11.34 7.61
CA LEU A 43 4.05 -9.88 7.66
C LEU A 43 3.47 -9.23 6.40
N THR A 44 3.68 -9.82 5.23
CA THR A 44 3.09 -9.30 3.98
C THR A 44 1.58 -9.47 3.98
N TRP A 45 1.04 -10.60 4.45
CA TRP A 45 -0.41 -10.75 4.68
C TRP A 45 -0.95 -9.76 5.71
N ALA A 46 -0.21 -9.50 6.78
CA ALA A 46 -0.56 -8.49 7.78
C ALA A 46 -0.56 -7.08 7.19
N ALA A 47 0.34 -6.78 6.25
CA ALA A 47 0.34 -5.53 5.50
C ALA A 47 -0.87 -5.42 4.57
N VAL A 48 -1.29 -6.51 3.90
CA VAL A 48 -2.53 -6.52 3.09
C VAL A 48 -3.74 -6.24 3.98
N PHE A 49 -3.85 -6.92 5.13
CA PHE A 49 -4.87 -6.64 6.12
C PHE A 49 -4.87 -5.16 6.55
N ALA A 50 -3.72 -4.64 6.97
CA ALA A 50 -3.59 -3.26 7.40
C ALA A 50 -4.01 -2.27 6.31
N TYR A 51 -3.68 -2.57 5.05
CA TYR A 51 -4.01 -1.70 3.94
C TYR A 51 -5.51 -1.74 3.61
N LEU A 52 -6.18 -2.88 3.72
CA LEU A 52 -7.64 -2.94 3.57
C LEU A 52 -8.36 -2.12 4.66
N VAL A 53 -7.83 -2.11 5.90
CA VAL A 53 -8.33 -1.23 6.97
C VAL A 53 -8.03 0.24 6.67
N HIS A 54 -6.85 0.54 6.14
CA HIS A 54 -6.49 1.90 5.71
C HIS A 54 -7.39 2.43 4.58
N GLN A 55 -7.68 1.62 3.57
CA GLN A 55 -8.65 1.95 2.51
C GLN A 55 -10.03 2.26 3.07
N PHE A 56 -10.43 1.57 4.13
CA PHE A 56 -11.68 1.86 4.82
C PHE A 56 -11.64 3.21 5.55
N GLU A 57 -10.54 3.57 6.21
CA GLU A 57 -10.38 4.92 6.81
C GLU A 57 -10.44 6.02 5.75
N GLU A 58 -9.76 5.85 4.61
CA GLU A 58 -9.68 6.87 3.57
C GLU A 58 -10.99 7.03 2.78
N HIS A 59 -11.61 5.90 2.43
CA HIS A 59 -12.69 5.84 1.44
C HIS A 59 -14.01 5.29 2.00
N GLY A 60 -14.02 4.76 3.21
CA GLY A 60 -15.22 4.40 3.96
C GLY A 60 -15.62 5.56 4.87
N ILE A 61 -15.20 5.47 6.13
CA ILE A 61 -15.42 6.48 7.17
C ILE A 61 -14.08 6.76 7.83
N ASP A 62 -13.69 8.03 7.86
CA ASP A 62 -12.45 8.47 8.47
C ASP A 62 -12.57 8.63 10.00
N ALA A 63 -11.47 8.89 10.72
CA ALA A 63 -11.48 9.05 12.17
C ALA A 63 -12.24 10.30 12.69
N GLN A 64 -12.81 11.10 11.80
CA GLN A 64 -13.65 12.27 12.10
C GLN A 64 -15.09 12.08 11.59
N ASP A 65 -15.50 10.81 11.39
CA ASP A 65 -16.83 10.41 10.92
C ASP A 65 -17.21 10.94 9.52
N ARG A 66 -16.22 11.32 8.70
CA ARG A 66 -16.47 11.82 7.34
C ARG A 66 -16.43 10.67 6.34
N LEU A 67 -17.50 10.58 5.55
CA LEU A 67 -17.63 9.59 4.48
C LEU A 67 -16.74 9.94 3.29
N TYR A 68 -15.96 8.97 2.82
CA TYR A 68 -15.14 9.08 1.60
C TYR A 68 -14.22 10.33 1.58
N ALA A 69 -13.66 10.69 2.73
CA ALA A 69 -13.01 11.99 2.94
C ALA A 69 -11.72 12.19 2.14
N PHE A 70 -10.99 11.10 1.83
CA PHE A 70 -9.67 11.20 1.19
C PHE A 70 -9.72 11.90 -0.18
N ARG A 71 -10.77 11.68 -0.98
CA ARG A 71 -10.88 12.34 -2.29
C ARG A 71 -10.92 13.86 -2.15
N GLY A 72 -11.65 14.37 -1.16
CA GLY A 72 -11.72 15.80 -0.87
C GLY A 72 -10.37 16.34 -0.41
N PHE A 73 -9.72 15.62 0.50
CA PHE A 73 -8.37 15.95 0.97
C PHE A 73 -7.35 16.02 -0.18
N LEU A 74 -7.26 14.96 -0.99
CA LEU A 74 -6.38 14.90 -2.17
C LEU A 74 -6.63 16.07 -3.11
N CYS A 75 -7.91 16.39 -3.38
CA CYS A 75 -8.26 17.52 -4.22
C CYS A 75 -7.81 18.86 -3.64
N GLY A 76 -7.95 19.07 -2.33
CA GLY A 76 -7.40 20.23 -1.64
C GLY A 76 -5.89 20.38 -1.85
N GLU A 77 -5.13 19.28 -1.68
CA GLU A 77 -3.67 19.26 -1.85
C GLU A 77 -3.21 19.61 -3.27
N ILE A 78 -4.02 19.32 -4.29
CA ILE A 78 -3.73 19.66 -5.69
C ILE A 78 -4.40 20.97 -6.16
N GLY A 79 -4.90 21.79 -5.23
CA GLY A 79 -5.42 23.14 -5.51
C GLY A 79 -6.92 23.24 -5.79
N PHE A 80 -7.69 22.17 -5.55
CA PHE A 80 -9.14 22.11 -5.74
C PHE A 80 -9.87 22.00 -4.39
N GLY A 81 -10.02 23.13 -3.70
CA GLY A 81 -10.60 23.18 -2.35
C GLY A 81 -12.10 22.85 -2.25
N ASP A 82 -12.86 22.93 -3.34
CA ASP A 82 -14.27 22.49 -3.36
C ASP A 82 -14.37 21.02 -3.80
N PRO A 83 -14.83 20.11 -2.92
CA PRO A 83 -15.02 18.69 -3.26
C PRO A 83 -15.96 18.44 -4.45
N LYS A 84 -16.88 19.37 -4.75
CA LYS A 84 -17.82 19.28 -5.88
C LYS A 84 -17.15 19.50 -7.23
N THR A 85 -16.09 20.31 -7.27
CA THR A 85 -15.30 20.58 -8.47
C THR A 85 -14.06 19.71 -8.58
N CYS A 86 -13.87 18.78 -7.65
CA CYS A 86 -12.71 17.90 -7.59
C CYS A 86 -12.55 17.10 -8.90
N PRO A 87 -11.46 17.31 -9.66
CA PRO A 87 -11.28 16.67 -10.96
C PRO A 87 -10.84 15.21 -10.84
N VAL A 88 -10.47 14.76 -9.64
CA VAL A 88 -9.97 13.39 -9.40
C VAL A 88 -11.11 12.38 -9.62
N PRO A 89 -10.97 11.47 -10.60
CA PRO A 89 -11.98 10.45 -10.88
C PRO A 89 -12.07 9.42 -9.75
N ILE A 90 -13.30 9.00 -9.40
CA ILE A 90 -13.51 7.88 -8.46
C ILE A 90 -12.89 6.58 -8.98
N SER A 91 -12.91 6.37 -10.30
CA SER A 91 -12.27 5.22 -10.94
C SER A 91 -10.76 5.20 -10.72
N PHE A 92 -10.07 6.34 -10.73
CA PHE A 92 -8.64 6.42 -10.44
C PHE A 92 -8.32 5.89 -9.03
N ILE A 93 -9.04 6.40 -8.02
CA ILE A 93 -8.89 5.97 -6.62
C ILE A 93 -9.17 4.47 -6.48
N THR A 94 -10.23 3.98 -7.12
CA THR A 94 -10.61 2.56 -7.03
C THR A 94 -9.56 1.69 -7.73
N THR A 95 -9.14 2.04 -8.95
CA THR A 95 -8.18 1.27 -9.75
C THR A 95 -6.83 1.15 -9.08
N VAL A 96 -6.28 2.25 -8.54
CA VAL A 96 -4.96 2.19 -7.87
C VAL A 96 -5.00 1.25 -6.66
N ASN A 97 -6.07 1.33 -5.87
CA ASN A 97 -6.25 0.53 -4.67
C ASN A 97 -6.48 -0.95 -4.97
N LEU A 98 -7.31 -1.28 -5.97
CA LEU A 98 -7.54 -2.66 -6.38
C LEU A 98 -6.27 -3.29 -6.97
N ALA A 99 -5.59 -2.59 -7.87
CA ALA A 99 -4.37 -3.11 -8.49
C ALA A 99 -3.26 -3.34 -7.45
N ALA A 100 -3.03 -2.34 -6.58
CA ALA A 100 -1.96 -2.40 -5.59
C ALA A 100 -2.25 -3.37 -4.45
N VAL A 101 -3.45 -3.32 -3.87
CA VAL A 101 -3.71 -3.99 -2.58
C VAL A 101 -4.47 -5.28 -2.75
N TRP A 102 -5.43 -5.33 -3.67
CA TRP A 102 -6.26 -6.52 -3.87
C TRP A 102 -5.61 -7.56 -4.77
N ILE A 103 -4.70 -7.12 -5.65
CA ILE A 103 -3.98 -8.00 -6.58
C ILE A 103 -2.51 -8.11 -6.14
N ALA A 104 -1.73 -7.02 -6.21
CA ALA A 104 -0.29 -7.11 -5.96
C ALA A 104 0.05 -7.49 -4.51
N GLY A 105 -0.76 -7.10 -3.53
CA GLY A 105 -0.62 -7.49 -2.13
C GLY A 105 -0.68 -9.00 -1.89
N PRO A 106 -1.83 -9.67 -2.13
CA PRO A 106 -1.95 -11.12 -2.01
C PRO A 106 -0.92 -11.88 -2.84
N LEU A 107 -0.65 -11.45 -4.07
CA LEU A 107 0.39 -12.07 -4.89
C LEU A 107 1.77 -11.97 -4.21
N SER A 108 2.13 -10.79 -3.71
CA SER A 108 3.39 -10.60 -2.97
C SER A 108 3.45 -11.48 -1.72
N ALA A 109 2.35 -11.61 -0.99
CA ALA A 109 2.28 -12.40 0.23
C ALA A 109 2.43 -13.91 -0.02
N VAL A 110 1.78 -14.44 -1.06
CA VAL A 110 1.94 -15.84 -1.48
C VAL A 110 3.38 -16.11 -1.93
N LEU A 111 3.94 -15.22 -2.75
CA LEU A 111 5.28 -15.36 -3.30
C LEU A 111 6.39 -15.14 -2.28
N ALA A 112 6.14 -14.40 -1.20
CA ALA A 112 7.11 -14.11 -0.14
C ALA A 112 7.68 -15.36 0.54
N SER A 113 6.90 -16.44 0.59
CA SER A 113 7.34 -17.74 1.12
C SER A 113 8.56 -18.31 0.38
N ARG A 114 8.62 -18.09 -0.93
CA ARG A 114 9.70 -18.56 -1.80
C ARG A 114 10.72 -17.47 -2.10
N TRP A 115 10.25 -16.24 -2.23
CA TRP A 115 11.01 -15.07 -2.65
C TRP A 115 10.74 -13.91 -1.69
N PRO A 116 11.42 -13.87 -0.53
CA PRO A 116 11.18 -12.87 0.50
C PRO A 116 11.28 -11.42 -0.01
N VAL A 117 12.17 -11.14 -0.96
CA VAL A 117 12.29 -9.81 -1.57
C VAL A 117 11.01 -9.33 -2.26
N ILE A 118 10.20 -10.25 -2.81
CA ILE A 118 8.91 -9.89 -3.42
C ILE A 118 7.92 -9.49 -2.31
N GLY A 119 7.88 -10.22 -1.20
CA GLY A 119 7.09 -9.83 -0.02
C GLY A 119 7.52 -8.46 0.52
N LEU A 120 8.84 -8.24 0.66
CA LEU A 120 9.39 -6.96 1.07
C LEU A 120 9.01 -5.82 0.11
N SER A 121 8.89 -6.09 -1.19
CA SER A 121 8.55 -5.06 -2.17
C SER A 121 7.16 -4.46 -1.96
N PHE A 122 6.21 -5.24 -1.44
CA PHE A 122 4.87 -4.74 -1.12
C PHE A 122 4.91 -3.62 -0.08
N PHE A 123 5.90 -3.63 0.83
CA PHE A 123 6.09 -2.59 1.85
C PHE A 123 6.49 -1.23 1.28
N ALA A 124 6.81 -1.12 -0.01
CA ALA A 124 6.96 0.16 -0.69
C ALA A 124 5.68 1.01 -0.62
N ILE A 125 4.52 0.36 -0.66
CA ILE A 125 3.21 1.00 -0.66
C ILE A 125 2.84 1.57 0.72
N PRO A 126 2.78 0.80 1.82
CA PRO A 126 2.48 1.33 3.14
C PRO A 126 3.55 2.32 3.63
N ALA A 127 4.83 2.15 3.26
CA ALA A 127 5.86 3.13 3.59
C ALA A 127 5.64 4.48 2.86
N ALA A 128 5.28 4.45 1.58
CA ALA A 128 4.94 5.66 0.83
C ALA A 128 3.70 6.35 1.41
N ASN A 129 2.66 5.59 1.78
CA ASN A 129 1.45 6.17 2.38
C ASN A 129 1.72 6.73 3.78
N LEU A 130 2.55 6.07 4.59
CA LEU A 130 2.99 6.62 5.87
C LEU A 130 3.58 8.03 5.70
N LEU A 131 4.39 8.25 4.68
CA LEU A 131 4.93 9.58 4.37
C LEU A 131 3.86 10.52 3.79
N ALA A 132 3.01 10.03 2.88
CA ALA A 132 1.97 10.83 2.24
C ALA A 132 0.90 11.34 3.21
N HIS A 133 0.63 10.64 4.32
CA HIS A 133 -0.24 11.13 5.39
C HIS A 133 0.53 11.84 6.50
N GLY A 134 1.71 11.33 6.85
CA GLY A 134 2.51 11.86 7.95
C GLY A 134 3.06 13.26 7.67
N VAL A 135 3.56 13.51 6.45
CA VAL A 135 4.12 14.81 6.10
C VAL A 135 3.05 15.91 6.14
N PRO A 136 1.89 15.81 5.46
CA PRO A 136 0.83 16.81 5.59
C PRO A 136 0.33 16.97 7.02
N ALA A 137 0.24 15.88 7.80
CA ALA A 137 -0.20 15.98 9.19
C ALA A 137 0.76 16.83 10.05
N LEU A 138 2.08 16.67 9.83
CA LEU A 138 3.10 17.42 10.55
C LEU A 138 3.16 18.88 10.07
N THR A 139 3.06 19.13 8.76
CA THR A 139 3.18 20.48 8.19
C THR A 139 1.94 21.33 8.43
N LEU A 140 0.74 20.74 8.27
CA LEU A 140 -0.54 21.42 8.47
C LEU A 140 -1.02 21.36 9.92
N GLN A 141 -0.34 20.57 10.77
CA GLN A 141 -0.74 20.29 12.16
C GLN A 141 -2.20 19.84 12.28
N ALA A 142 -2.64 19.06 11.30
CA ALA A 142 -4.04 18.67 11.14
C ALA A 142 -4.14 17.20 10.78
N TYR A 143 -5.21 16.56 11.24
CA TYR A 143 -5.57 15.23 10.79
C TYR A 143 -5.90 15.23 9.30
N ASN A 144 -5.51 14.17 8.60
CA ASN A 144 -5.97 13.86 7.25
C ASN A 144 -6.45 12.41 7.15
N PRO A 145 -7.41 12.10 6.25
CA PRO A 145 -7.95 10.75 6.10
C PRO A 145 -6.85 9.74 5.79
N GLY A 146 -6.72 8.68 6.59
CA GLY A 146 -5.68 7.65 6.43
C GLY A 146 -4.53 7.78 7.44
N LEU A 147 -4.41 8.90 8.15
CA LEU A 147 -3.34 9.14 9.11
C LEU A 147 -3.33 8.15 10.26
N VAL A 148 -4.50 7.77 10.80
CA VAL A 148 -4.57 6.91 11.99
C VAL A 148 -4.00 5.54 11.68
N THR A 149 -4.46 4.90 10.61
CA THR A 149 -3.97 3.57 10.19
C THR A 149 -2.55 3.63 9.63
N ALA A 150 -2.14 4.72 9.00
CA ALA A 150 -0.75 4.92 8.60
C ALA A 150 0.20 4.83 9.81
N VAL A 151 -0.09 5.57 10.89
CA VAL A 151 0.74 5.56 12.11
C VAL A 151 0.56 4.27 12.90
N ALA A 152 -0.67 3.82 13.12
CA ALA A 152 -0.96 2.69 14.00
C ALA A 152 -0.65 1.33 13.38
N LEU A 153 -0.72 1.19 12.06
CA LEU A 153 -0.55 -0.08 11.35
C LEU A 153 0.67 -0.09 10.42
N PHE A 154 0.78 0.89 9.51
CA PHE A 154 1.84 0.86 8.50
C PHE A 154 3.24 1.05 9.09
N LEU A 155 3.41 2.00 10.01
CA LEU A 155 4.70 2.24 10.67
C LEU A 155 5.22 0.99 11.40
N PRO A 156 4.50 0.39 12.38
CA PRO A 156 5.03 -0.76 13.10
C PRO A 156 5.24 -1.98 12.18
N LEU A 157 4.33 -2.26 11.25
CA LEU A 157 4.48 -3.38 10.32
C LEU A 157 5.67 -3.21 9.38
N SER A 158 5.90 -2.00 8.86
CA SER A 158 7.04 -1.71 7.99
C SER A 158 8.36 -1.88 8.74
N LEU A 159 8.45 -1.39 9.97
CA LEU A 159 9.63 -1.57 10.82
C LEU A 159 9.93 -3.06 11.09
N LEU A 160 8.90 -3.86 11.40
CA LEU A 160 9.04 -5.30 11.61
C LEU A 160 9.48 -6.02 10.33
N ALA A 161 8.92 -5.67 9.17
CA ALA A 161 9.30 -6.25 7.89
C ALA A 161 10.74 -5.91 7.50
N PHE A 162 11.17 -4.66 7.70
CA PHE A 162 12.54 -4.25 7.45
C PHE A 162 13.53 -4.93 8.40
N ALA A 163 13.17 -5.05 9.68
CA ALA A 163 13.96 -5.80 10.65
C ALA A 163 14.06 -7.29 10.27
N ALA A 164 12.97 -7.93 9.87
CA ALA A 164 12.97 -9.33 9.43
C ALA A 164 13.80 -9.53 8.15
N ALA A 165 13.69 -8.61 7.18
CA ALA A 165 14.45 -8.60 5.94
C ALA A 165 15.96 -8.58 6.19
N ILE A 166 16.42 -7.76 7.14
CA ILE A 166 17.85 -7.63 7.47
C ILE A 166 18.33 -8.81 8.33
N THR A 167 17.60 -9.10 9.41
CA THR A 167 18.11 -9.98 10.49
C THR A 167 17.89 -11.47 10.25
N ARG A 168 16.89 -11.85 9.44
CA ARG A 168 16.54 -13.26 9.20
C ARG A 168 16.69 -13.67 7.75
N TYR A 169 16.17 -12.87 6.84
CA TYR A 169 16.23 -13.19 5.42
C TYR A 169 17.53 -12.71 4.76
N HIS A 170 18.37 -11.98 5.50
CA HIS A 170 19.66 -11.47 5.06
C HIS A 170 19.63 -10.75 3.71
N LEU A 171 18.51 -10.08 3.41
CA LEU A 171 18.33 -9.29 2.19
C LEU A 171 19.19 -8.01 2.23
N GLY A 172 19.55 -7.57 3.43
CA GLY A 172 20.44 -6.43 3.69
C GLY A 172 19.77 -5.07 3.52
N TRP A 173 20.49 -4.02 3.94
CA TRP A 173 20.01 -2.63 3.86
C TRP A 173 19.72 -2.17 2.43
N ARG A 174 20.41 -2.72 1.43
CA ARG A 174 20.16 -2.41 0.02
C ARG A 174 18.72 -2.74 -0.39
N ALA A 175 18.17 -3.85 0.09
CA ALA A 175 16.79 -4.23 -0.21
C ALA A 175 15.78 -3.29 0.46
N VAL A 176 16.03 -2.90 1.72
CA VAL A 176 15.18 -1.93 2.44
C VAL A 176 15.19 -0.56 1.76
N LEU A 177 16.37 -0.05 1.41
CA LEU A 177 16.50 1.22 0.70
C LEU A 177 15.85 1.15 -0.69
N ALA A 178 15.98 0.03 -1.39
CA ALA A 178 15.29 -0.20 -2.66
C ALA A 178 13.77 -0.17 -2.50
N THR A 179 13.22 -0.74 -1.41
CA THR A 179 11.79 -0.68 -1.10
C THR A 179 11.31 0.75 -0.86
N LEU A 180 12.05 1.54 -0.06
CA LEU A 180 11.71 2.95 0.17
C LEU A 180 11.78 3.77 -1.12
N PHE A 181 12.83 3.56 -1.92
CA PHE A 181 12.99 4.21 -3.22
C PHE A 181 11.85 3.83 -4.19
N ALA A 182 11.50 2.56 -4.26
CA ALA A 182 10.39 2.08 -5.08
C ALA A 182 9.06 2.72 -4.65
N GLY A 183 8.83 2.91 -3.35
CA GLY A 183 7.67 3.62 -2.82
C GLY A 183 7.61 5.07 -3.29
N ALA A 184 8.73 5.79 -3.23
CA ALA A 184 8.84 7.17 -3.72
C ALA A 184 8.59 7.26 -5.24
N VAL A 185 9.17 6.37 -6.04
CA VAL A 185 8.96 6.32 -7.49
C VAL A 185 7.49 6.01 -7.81
N MET A 186 6.90 5.03 -7.13
CA MET A 186 5.51 4.65 -7.32
C MET A 186 4.57 5.82 -7.01
N HIS A 187 4.82 6.55 -5.92
CA HIS A 187 4.04 7.73 -5.55
C HIS A 187 4.24 8.88 -6.53
N ALA A 188 5.46 9.09 -7.03
CA ALA A 188 5.73 10.06 -8.09
C ALA A 188 5.01 9.74 -9.40
N ILE A 189 4.92 8.46 -9.79
CA ILE A 189 4.13 8.03 -10.95
C ILE A 189 2.64 8.27 -10.72
N LEU A 190 2.14 7.91 -9.53
CA LEU A 190 0.75 8.13 -9.14
C LEU A 190 0.37 9.60 -9.24
N MET A 191 1.08 10.47 -8.52
CA MET A 191 0.80 11.91 -8.49
C MET A 191 1.11 12.59 -9.82
N GLY A 192 2.23 12.26 -10.47
CA GLY A 192 2.61 12.86 -11.74
C GLY A 192 1.63 12.54 -12.88
N SER A 193 1.14 11.30 -12.94
CA SER A 193 0.10 10.93 -13.93
C SER A 193 -1.25 11.56 -13.60
N LEU A 194 -1.64 11.63 -12.33
CA LEU A 194 -2.85 12.34 -11.91
C LEU A 194 -2.79 13.82 -12.30
N MET A 195 -1.70 14.51 -11.99
CA MET A 195 -1.51 15.92 -12.36
C MET A 195 -1.50 16.10 -13.88
N SER A 196 -0.95 15.15 -14.63
CA SER A 196 -0.99 15.21 -16.10
C SER A 196 -2.42 15.04 -16.63
N PHE A 197 -3.23 14.17 -16.03
CA PHE A 197 -4.65 14.03 -16.35
C PHE A 197 -5.44 15.31 -16.02
N VAL A 198 -5.25 15.87 -14.81
CA VAL A 198 -5.93 17.11 -14.37
C VAL A 198 -5.60 18.28 -15.31
N ASN A 199 -4.39 18.34 -15.84
CA ASN A 199 -3.96 19.35 -16.81
C ASN A 199 -4.36 19.03 -18.27
N GLY A 200 -5.21 18.02 -18.50
CA GLY A 200 -5.70 17.64 -19.83
C GLY A 200 -4.65 17.00 -20.75
N ARG A 201 -3.50 16.56 -20.21
CA ARG A 201 -2.41 15.94 -20.98
C ARG A 201 -2.54 14.43 -21.10
N LEU A 202 -3.29 13.79 -20.19
CA LEU A 202 -3.60 12.37 -20.24
C LEU A 202 -5.12 12.18 -20.29
N ASN A 203 -5.56 11.18 -21.04
CA ASN A 203 -6.94 10.69 -20.96
C ASN A 203 -7.10 9.73 -19.77
N LEU A 204 -8.35 9.41 -19.43
CA LEU A 204 -8.68 8.56 -18.30
C LEU A 204 -8.09 7.15 -18.45
N ASP A 205 -8.22 6.53 -19.62
CA ASP A 205 -7.76 5.16 -19.83
C ASP A 205 -6.26 5.01 -19.61
N THR A 206 -5.47 5.97 -20.09
CA THR A 206 -4.02 5.99 -19.89
C THR A 206 -3.68 6.16 -18.42
N LEU A 207 -4.38 7.06 -17.71
CA LEU A 207 -4.21 7.24 -16.27
C LEU A 207 -4.45 5.91 -15.51
N LEU A 208 -5.56 5.22 -15.82
CA LEU A 208 -5.90 3.97 -15.15
C LEU A 208 -4.90 2.84 -15.47
N LEU A 209 -4.47 2.71 -16.72
CA LEU A 209 -3.47 1.73 -17.14
C LEU A 209 -2.13 1.93 -16.40
N LEU A 210 -1.69 3.18 -16.25
CA LEU A 210 -0.49 3.49 -15.47
C LEU A 210 -0.63 3.01 -14.02
N GLN A 211 -1.79 3.22 -13.39
CA GLN A 211 -2.01 2.76 -12.01
C GLN A 211 -2.11 1.25 -11.87
N ILE A 212 -2.60 0.54 -12.90
CA ILE A 212 -2.60 -0.93 -12.93
C ILE A 212 -1.16 -1.48 -13.01
N ALA A 213 -0.30 -0.84 -13.81
CA ALA A 213 1.08 -1.27 -13.99
C ALA A 213 2.02 -0.87 -12.84
N ASN A 214 1.70 0.22 -12.12
CA ASN A 214 2.57 0.84 -11.13
C ASN A 214 3.08 -0.12 -10.02
N PRO A 215 2.22 -0.98 -9.41
CA PRO A 215 2.69 -1.92 -8.37
C PRO A 215 3.68 -2.94 -8.90
N LEU A 216 3.54 -3.38 -10.17
CA LEU A 216 4.47 -4.30 -10.80
C LEU A 216 5.84 -3.66 -11.00
N LEU A 217 5.87 -2.40 -11.46
CA LEU A 217 7.11 -1.65 -11.60
C LEU A 217 7.83 -1.49 -10.25
N SER A 218 7.08 -1.17 -9.19
CA SER A 218 7.64 -1.09 -7.83
C SER A 218 8.32 -2.39 -7.42
N ALA A 219 7.65 -3.53 -7.60
CA ALA A 219 8.24 -4.84 -7.31
C ALA A 219 9.51 -5.12 -8.12
N LEU A 220 9.51 -4.78 -9.42
CA LEU A 220 10.67 -4.94 -10.30
C LEU A 220 11.86 -4.06 -9.86
N VAL A 221 11.60 -2.82 -9.42
CA VAL A 221 12.63 -1.92 -8.88
C VAL A 221 13.27 -2.54 -7.64
N VAL A 222 12.47 -3.02 -6.69
CA VAL A 222 13.00 -3.65 -5.47
C VAL A 222 13.85 -4.89 -5.81
N VAL A 223 13.32 -5.78 -6.65
CA VAL A 223 14.04 -7.00 -7.05
C VAL A 223 15.35 -6.66 -7.79
N GLY A 224 15.31 -5.70 -8.72
CA GLY A 224 16.47 -5.29 -9.52
C GLY A 224 17.57 -4.66 -8.67
N LEU A 225 17.21 -3.77 -7.75
CA LEU A 225 18.16 -3.03 -6.93
C LEU A 225 18.66 -3.80 -5.70
N SER A 226 17.92 -4.81 -5.24
CA SER A 226 18.33 -5.68 -4.11
C SER A 226 19.51 -6.60 -4.45
N GLY A 227 19.76 -6.86 -5.75
CA GLY A 227 20.91 -7.64 -6.22
C GLY A 227 20.70 -9.16 -6.30
N ARG A 228 21.48 -9.83 -7.16
CA ARG A 228 21.26 -11.23 -7.59
C ARG A 228 21.31 -12.30 -6.47
N ARG A 229 21.98 -12.03 -5.34
CA ARG A 229 22.10 -13.00 -4.23
C ARG A 229 20.80 -13.15 -3.43
N VAL A 230 19.90 -12.16 -3.52
CA VAL A 230 18.68 -12.02 -2.71
C VAL A 230 17.50 -12.84 -3.27
N VAL A 231 17.63 -13.35 -4.51
CA VAL A 231 16.61 -14.16 -5.19
C VAL A 231 16.75 -15.66 -4.90
N ARG A 232 17.78 -16.09 -4.14
CA ARG A 232 17.98 -17.50 -3.82
C ARG A 232 16.93 -18.00 -2.82
N ARG A 233 16.26 -19.09 -3.20
CA ARG A 233 15.30 -19.83 -2.37
C ARG A 233 15.94 -20.13 -1.01
N PHE A 234 15.26 -19.80 0.08
CA PHE A 234 15.41 -20.58 1.30
C PHE A 234 14.79 -21.94 0.98
N ALA A 235 15.63 -22.92 0.65
CA ALA A 235 15.19 -24.30 0.56
C ALA A 235 14.65 -24.67 1.95
N THR A 236 13.40 -25.14 1.96
CA THR A 236 12.79 -25.84 3.09
C THR A 236 13.66 -27.01 3.52
#